data_AF-A0A2Z6NXR3-F1
#
_entry.id   AF-A0A2Z6NXR3-F1
#
_cell.length_a   1.000
_cell.length_b   1.000
_cell.length_c   1.000
_cell.angle_alpha   90.00
_cell.angle_beta   90.00
_cell.angle_gamma   90.00
#
_symmetry.space_group_name_H-M   'P 1'
#
loop_
_entity.id
_entity.type
_entity.pdbx_description
1 polymer ?
#
loop_
_entity_poly.entity_id
_entity_poly.type
_entity_poly.pdbx_seq_one_letter_code
_entity_poly.pdbx_strand_id
1 'polypeptide(L)'
;MKEGSDIKKTTSDLFLGQLFEGKVQKKMRETGEWLSENGETRLRSTKMRKGILVFAFQWMMPIWVISFLIASGAIKLPFSIPFLDDLLM
;
A
#
# COMPACT_ATOMS: atom_id res chain seq x y z
N MET A 1 47.08 -2.74 -3.77
CA MET A 1 46.43 -1.84 -4.75
C MET A 1 44.95 -1.71 -4.39
N LYS A 2 44.61 -0.91 -3.36
CA LYS A 2 43.22 -0.69 -2.87
C LYS A 2 42.77 0.78 -2.96
N GLU A 3 43.72 1.71 -3.02
CA GLU A 3 43.46 3.15 -2.97
C GLU A 3 42.59 3.67 -4.14
N GLY A 4 42.75 3.10 -5.33
CA GLY A 4 42.00 3.53 -6.52
C GLY A 4 40.50 3.19 -6.51
N SER A 5 40.06 2.21 -5.71
CA SER A 5 38.64 1.84 -5.61
C SER A 5 37.88 2.72 -4.62
N ASP A 6 38.52 3.09 -3.50
CA ASP A 6 37.90 3.90 -2.45
C ASP A 6 37.62 5.33 -2.95
N ILE A 7 38.54 5.91 -3.74
CA ILE A 7 38.37 7.25 -4.31
C ILE A 7 37.20 7.29 -5.31
N LYS A 8 37.03 6.23 -6.12
CA LYS A 8 35.92 6.14 -7.09
C LYS A 8 34.56 5.99 -6.39
N LYS A 9 34.53 5.29 -5.25
CA LYS A 9 33.32 5.13 -4.45
C LYS A 9 32.92 6.46 -3.79
N THR A 10 33.86 7.14 -3.12
CA THR A 10 33.58 8.43 -2.47
C THR A 10 33.14 9.51 -3.45
N THR A 11 33.74 9.56 -4.64
CA THR A 11 33.35 10.55 -5.67
C THR A 11 31.98 10.23 -6.27
N SER A 12 31.65 8.96 -6.49
CA SER A 12 30.31 8.58 -6.95
C SER A 12 29.24 8.79 -5.88
N ASP A 13 29.52 8.49 -4.61
CA ASP A 13 28.59 8.76 -3.49
C ASP A 13 28.35 10.27 -3.31
N LEU A 14 29.39 11.11 -3.45
CA LEU A 14 29.25 12.56 -3.40
C LEU A 14 28.40 13.10 -4.57
N PHE A 15 28.65 12.60 -5.78
CA PHE A 15 27.94 13.02 -6.98
C PHE A 15 26.50 12.54 -6.99
N LEU A 16 26.25 11.30 -6.56
CA LEU A 16 24.93 10.72 -6.42
C LEU A 16 24.15 11.42 -5.30
N GLY A 17 24.77 11.67 -4.15
CA GLY A 17 24.17 12.43 -3.05
C GLY A 17 23.68 13.81 -3.52
N GLN A 18 24.56 14.61 -4.12
CA GLN A 18 24.22 15.96 -4.55
C GLN A 18 23.18 16.00 -5.69
N LEU A 19 23.28 15.07 -6.66
CA LEU A 19 22.36 15.01 -7.79
C LEU A 19 21.00 14.44 -7.37
N PHE A 20 20.97 13.47 -6.46
CA PHE A 20 19.72 12.97 -5.89
C PHE A 20 19.08 13.99 -4.96
N GLU A 21 19.82 14.70 -4.11
CA GLU A 21 19.24 15.67 -3.18
C GLU A 21 18.46 16.76 -3.92
N GLY A 22 19.03 17.32 -4.99
CA GLY A 22 18.33 18.29 -5.84
C GLY A 22 17.19 17.69 -6.68
N LYS A 23 17.36 16.46 -7.21
CA LYS A 23 16.34 15.81 -8.05
C LYS A 23 15.17 15.26 -7.24
N VAL A 24 15.43 14.73 -6.04
CA VAL A 24 14.44 14.26 -5.08
C VAL A 24 13.66 15.43 -4.52
N GLN A 25 14.30 16.54 -4.15
CA GLN A 25 13.60 17.74 -3.69
C GLN A 25 12.68 18.31 -4.78
N LYS A 26 13.16 18.36 -6.04
CA LYS A 26 12.33 18.76 -7.19
C LYS A 26 11.17 17.79 -7.42
N LYS A 27 11.42 16.47 -7.37
CA LYS A 27 10.39 15.44 -7.51
C LYS A 27 9.36 15.50 -6.39
N MET A 28 9.77 15.77 -5.15
CA MET A 28 8.86 15.96 -4.02
C MET A 28 7.99 17.20 -4.19
N ARG A 29 8.55 18.31 -4.69
CA ARG A 29 7.77 19.52 -4.97
C ARG A 29 6.79 19.32 -6.13
N GLU A 30 7.24 18.75 -7.24
CA GLU A 30 6.38 18.37 -8.38
C GLU A 30 5.28 17.38 -7.95
N THR A 31 5.61 16.42 -7.08
CA THR A 31 4.63 15.46 -6.54
C THR A 31 3.66 16.13 -5.57
N GLY A 32 4.11 17.10 -4.78
CA GLY A 32 3.25 17.88 -3.89
C GLY A 32 2.29 18.80 -4.64
N GLU A 33 2.78 19.50 -5.67
CA GLU A 33 1.98 20.32 -6.58
C GLU A 33 0.96 19.45 -7.33
N TRP A 34 1.41 18.32 -7.89
CA TRP A 34 0.52 17.35 -8.54
C TRP A 34 -0.50 16.75 -7.57
N LEU A 35 -0.12 16.41 -6.33
CA LEU A 35 -1.02 15.85 -5.33
C LEU A 35 -2.05 16.89 -4.85
N SER A 36 -1.66 18.16 -4.74
CA SER A 36 -2.58 19.25 -4.39
C SER A 36 -3.59 19.48 -5.52
N GLU A 37 -3.12 19.62 -6.76
CA GLU A 37 -4.01 19.85 -7.92
C GLU A 37 -4.93 18.67 -8.18
N ASN A 38 -4.38 17.45 -8.17
CA ASN A 38 -5.11 16.22 -8.47
C ASN A 38 -5.94 15.76 -7.26
N GLY A 39 -5.51 16.11 -6.05
CA GLY A 39 -6.23 15.87 -4.79
C GLY A 39 -7.45 16.76 -4.69
N GLU A 40 -7.33 18.07 -4.91
CA GLU A 40 -8.46 19.01 -4.87
C GLU A 40 -9.48 18.73 -5.98
N THR A 41 -9.03 18.42 -7.21
CA THR A 41 -9.94 18.02 -8.30
C THR A 41 -10.59 16.66 -8.07
N ARG A 42 -9.88 15.66 -7.52
CA ARG A 42 -10.50 14.37 -7.12
C ARG A 42 -11.46 14.53 -5.94
N LEU A 43 -11.15 15.37 -4.96
CA LEU A 43 -11.96 15.59 -3.75
C LEU A 43 -13.20 16.44 -4.03
N ARG A 44 -13.11 17.41 -4.95
CA ARG A 44 -14.26 18.21 -5.41
C ARG A 44 -15.24 17.38 -6.23
N SER A 45 -14.81 16.24 -6.79
CA SER A 45 -15.71 15.25 -7.36
C SER A 45 -16.34 14.39 -6.26
N THR A 46 -17.52 14.80 -5.78
CA THR A 46 -18.38 14.04 -4.85
C THR A 46 -18.59 12.56 -5.26
N LYS A 47 -18.29 12.19 -6.51
CA LYS A 47 -18.29 10.80 -7.02
C LYS A 47 -17.20 9.90 -6.42
N MET A 48 -15.99 10.40 -6.11
CA MET A 48 -14.89 9.52 -5.72
C MET A 48 -14.91 9.09 -4.25
N ARG A 49 -15.48 9.93 -3.36
CA ARG A 49 -15.75 9.55 -1.95
C ARG A 49 -16.70 8.35 -1.87
N LYS A 50 -17.66 8.27 -2.80
CA LYS A 50 -18.57 7.12 -2.91
C LYS A 50 -17.88 5.90 -3.53
N GLY A 51 -17.01 6.09 -4.53
CA GLY A 51 -16.26 5.00 -5.16
C GLY A 51 -15.31 4.25 -4.22
N ILE A 52 -14.53 4.96 -3.39
CA ILE A 52 -13.63 4.32 -2.41
C ILE A 52 -14.41 3.65 -1.28
N LEU A 53 -15.52 4.25 -0.83
CA LEU A 53 -16.37 3.63 0.19
C LEU A 53 -17.06 2.37 -0.36
N VAL A 54 -17.55 2.42 -1.59
CA VAL A 54 -18.13 1.27 -2.29
C VAL A 54 -17.07 0.21 -2.55
N PHE A 55 -15.85 0.58 -2.93
CA PHE A 55 -14.75 -0.36 -3.13
C PHE A 55 -14.35 -1.03 -1.81
N ALA A 56 -14.21 -0.25 -0.73
CA ALA A 56 -13.93 -0.78 0.60
C ALA A 56 -15.05 -1.71 1.08
N PHE A 57 -16.32 -1.33 0.94
CA PHE A 57 -17.44 -2.20 1.28
C PHE A 57 -17.51 -3.44 0.37
N GLN A 58 -17.24 -3.30 -0.92
CA GLN A 58 -17.25 -4.40 -1.89
C GLN A 58 -16.12 -5.41 -1.64
N TRP A 59 -14.99 -4.96 -1.08
CA TRP A 59 -13.87 -5.83 -0.68
C TRP A 59 -14.01 -6.37 0.74
N MET A 60 -14.66 -5.61 1.64
CA MET A 60 -14.91 -6.03 3.01
C MET A 60 -16.09 -7.02 3.09
N MET A 61 -17.11 -6.89 2.23
CA MET A 61 -18.22 -7.85 2.18
C MET A 61 -17.80 -9.30 1.92
N PRO A 62 -16.98 -9.63 0.90
CA PRO A 62 -16.62 -11.02 0.61
C PRO A 62 -15.78 -11.65 1.73
N ILE A 63 -14.86 -10.91 2.37
CA ILE A 63 -14.07 -11.46 3.49
C ILE A 63 -14.97 -11.78 4.70
N TRP A 64 -15.96 -10.93 5.00
CA TRP A 64 -16.90 -11.16 6.10
C TRP A 64 -17.87 -12.30 5.80
N VAL A 65 -18.39 -12.39 4.57
CA VAL A 65 -19.28 -13.49 4.15
C VAL A 65 -18.56 -14.83 4.21
N ILE A 66 -17.31 -14.91 3.76
CA ILE A 66 -16.49 -16.12 3.87
C ILE A 66 -16.25 -16.46 5.35
N SER A 67 -15.85 -15.47 6.15
CA SER A 67 -15.62 -15.67 7.59
C SER A 67 -16.88 -16.14 8.32
N PHE A 68 -18.06 -15.65 7.93
CA PHE A 68 -19.35 -16.06 8.46
C PHE A 68 -19.74 -17.47 8.01
N LEU A 69 -19.53 -17.84 6.73
CA LEU A 69 -19.81 -19.19 6.23
C LEU A 69 -18.94 -20.25 6.93
N ILE A 70 -17.69 -19.89 7.24
CA ILE A 70 -16.75 -20.72 7.99
C ILE A 70 -17.22 -20.85 9.44
N ALA A 71 -17.55 -19.74 10.10
CA ALA A 71 -18.04 -19.75 11.49
C ALA A 71 -19.43 -20.39 11.65
N SER A 72 -20.25 -20.41 10.59
CA SER A 72 -21.55 -21.09 10.52
C SER A 72 -21.43 -22.59 10.24
N GLY A 73 -20.23 -23.11 9.94
CA GLY A 73 -20.03 -24.51 9.59
C GLY A 73 -20.63 -24.93 8.24
N ALA A 74 -21.14 -23.97 7.46
CA ALA A 74 -21.73 -24.20 6.14
C ALA A 74 -20.66 -24.61 5.10
N ILE A 75 -19.42 -24.16 5.28
CA ILE A 75 -18.25 -24.66 4.55
C ILE A 75 -17.42 -25.53 5.50
N LYS A 76 -17.39 -26.83 5.23
CA LYS A 76 -16.50 -27.77 5.92
C LYS A 76 -15.11 -27.62 5.32
N LEU A 77 -14.18 -26.97 6.03
CA LEU A 77 -12.78 -26.91 5.59
C LEU A 77 -12.18 -28.32 5.59
N PRO A 78 -11.27 -28.66 4.65
CA PRO A 78 -10.61 -29.97 4.60
C PRO A 78 -9.57 -30.18 5.72
N PHE A 79 -9.54 -29.30 6.73
CA PHE A 79 -8.66 -29.35 7.88
C PHE A 79 -9.49 -29.20 9.15
N SER A 80 -9.31 -30.12 10.09
CA SER A 80 -9.95 -30.06 11.41
C SER A 80 -9.25 -29.01 12.26
N ILE A 81 -9.89 -27.87 12.46
CA ILE A 81 -9.40 -26.85 13.40
C ILE A 81 -10.20 -27.04 14.69
N PRO A 82 -9.59 -27.57 15.77
CA PRO A 82 -10.31 -27.85 17.01
C PRO A 82 -11.00 -26.61 17.60
N PHE A 83 -10.44 -25.42 17.39
CA PHE A 83 -11.07 -24.16 17.78
C PHE A 83 -12.38 -23.85 17.03
N LEU A 84 -12.50 -24.21 15.75
CA LEU A 84 -13.72 -24.00 14.98
C LEU A 84 -14.78 -25.04 15.32
N ASP A 85 -14.37 -26.30 15.57
CA ASP A 85 -15.29 -27.34 16.05
C ASP A 85 -15.84 -26.97 17.44
N ASP A 86 -15.02 -26.44 18.36
CA ASP A 86 -15.44 -26.05 19.72
C ASP A 86 -16.29 -24.76 19.76
N LEU A 87 -16.16 -23.89 18.74
CA LEU A 87 -16.98 -22.67 18.61
C LEU A 87 -18.35 -22.94 17.96
N LEU A 88 -18.45 -23.99 17.15
CA LEU A 88 -19.69 -24.44 16.51
C LEU A 88 -20.47 -25.48 17.34
N MET A 89 -19.84 -26.02 18.39
CA MET A 89 -20.41 -27.02 19.30
C MET A 89 -21.18 -26.39 20.46
#